data_AF-A0A6G4EAS4-F1
#
_entry.id   AF-A0A6G4EAS4-F1
#
_cell.length_a   1.000
_cell.length_b   1.000
_cell.length_c   1.000
_cell.angle_alpha   90.00
_cell.angle_beta   90.00
_cell.angle_gamma   90.00
#
_symmetry.space_group_name_H-M   'P 1'
#
loop_
_entity.id
_entity.type
_entity.pdbx_description
1 polymer ?
#
loop_
_entity_poly.entity_id
_entity_poly.type
_entity_poly.pdbx_seq_one_letter_code
_entity_poly.pdbx_strand_id
1 'polypeptide(L)'
;NISINLKAPIHEGVIEDKELNIDGEIESISKIKLAYVYIDNNNVGQAKLNELEFKENTYKTKLEYNKDISSLKDGVYNLKILAIDDQDNKEEKEISIKIKRNQEEVSDNRVNIYEEQLVENDKNIVQRNLEYDNVKISSTEKALTTVYNKATISNLEVSLNGTVVTNGKLEQGKTYTIKGNGNSANGVLYQFWIKDPYTQVWQMIRDYGTGNSM
;
A
#
# COMPACT_ATOMS: atom_id res chain seq x y z
N ASN A 1 3.32 14.85 24.24
CA ASN A 1 3.74 13.69 25.07
C ASN A 1 2.94 12.46 24.67
N ILE A 2 2.98 12.09 23.41
CA ILE A 2 2.53 10.75 22.99
C ILE A 2 3.81 10.05 22.55
N SER A 3 3.99 8.79 22.93
CA SER A 3 5.10 7.95 22.50
C SER A 3 4.53 6.65 21.95
N ILE A 4 4.93 6.28 20.74
CA ILE A 4 4.44 5.07 20.05
C ILE A 4 5.60 4.08 19.95
N ASN A 5 5.45 2.96 20.64
CA ASN A 5 6.43 1.87 20.68
C ASN A 5 5.86 0.65 19.96
N LEU A 6 6.39 0.36 18.77
CA LEU A 6 6.01 -0.85 18.03
C LEU A 6 6.85 -2.04 18.49
N LYS A 7 6.18 -3.14 18.81
CA LYS A 7 6.79 -4.44 19.09
C LYS A 7 6.85 -5.30 17.82
N ALA A 8 5.82 -5.24 16.99
CA ALA A 8 5.79 -5.82 15.66
C ALA A 8 4.97 -4.92 14.72
N PRO A 9 5.34 -4.82 13.43
CA PRO A 9 6.63 -5.23 12.88
C PRO A 9 7.76 -4.31 13.36
N ILE A 10 9.00 -4.78 13.28
CA ILE A 10 10.20 -3.97 13.59
C ILE A 10 10.68 -3.21 12.34
N HIS A 11 11.46 -2.15 12.54
CA HIS A 11 12.07 -1.42 11.43
C HIS A 11 12.93 -2.35 10.56
N GLU A 12 12.70 -2.28 9.26
CA GLU A 12 13.24 -3.16 8.22
C GLU A 12 12.88 -4.65 8.35
N GLY A 13 11.90 -4.99 9.19
CA GLY A 13 11.41 -6.35 9.36
C GLY A 13 10.86 -6.93 8.06
N VAL A 14 11.11 -8.22 7.83
CA VAL A 14 10.60 -8.96 6.68
C VAL A 14 9.29 -9.64 7.07
N ILE A 15 8.26 -9.47 6.23
CA ILE A 15 6.96 -10.10 6.35
C ILE A 15 6.76 -11.00 5.14
N GLU A 16 6.70 -12.30 5.39
CA GLU A 16 6.44 -13.32 4.35
C GLU A 16 4.96 -13.71 4.32
N ASP A 17 4.26 -13.51 5.44
CA ASP A 17 2.85 -13.84 5.62
C ASP A 17 1.92 -12.95 4.80
N LYS A 18 0.75 -13.50 4.47
CA LYS A 18 -0.34 -12.76 3.81
C LYS A 18 -1.01 -11.73 4.72
N GLU A 19 -0.67 -11.70 6.00
CA GLU A 19 -1.22 -10.78 6.99
C GLU A 19 -0.14 -9.88 7.59
N LEU A 20 -0.47 -8.59 7.71
CA LEU A 20 0.29 -7.62 8.49
C LEU A 20 -0.30 -7.59 9.89
N ASN A 21 0.53 -7.98 10.87
CA ASN A 21 0.21 -7.88 12.29
C ASN A 21 1.01 -6.74 12.92
N ILE A 22 0.31 -5.80 13.53
CA ILE A 22 0.89 -4.69 14.29
C ILE A 22 0.53 -4.89 15.76
N ASP A 23 1.55 -4.95 16.60
CA ASP A 23 1.46 -5.02 18.06
C ASP A 23 2.37 -3.93 18.63
N GLY A 24 1.88 -3.18 19.61
CA GLY A 24 2.63 -2.09 20.20
C GLY A 24 1.95 -1.49 21.41
N GLU A 25 2.60 -0.47 21.96
CA GLU A 25 2.14 0.28 23.11
C GLU A 25 2.23 1.77 22.81
N ILE A 26 1.21 2.51 23.25
CA ILE A 26 1.19 3.97 23.19
C ILE A 26 1.15 4.49 24.63
N GLU A 27 2.10 5.35 24.95
CA GLU A 27 2.14 6.07 26.22
C GLU A 27 1.75 7.52 26.00
N SER A 28 0.85 8.04 26.84
CA SER A 28 0.43 9.45 26.77
C SER A 28 -0.02 9.98 28.13
N ILE A 29 0.11 11.28 28.34
CA ILE A 29 -0.46 11.96 29.52
C ILE A 29 -1.98 12.11 29.44
N SER A 30 -2.60 11.72 28.32
CA SER A 30 -4.03 11.83 28.01
C SER A 30 -4.50 10.57 27.31
N LYS A 31 -5.78 10.20 27.42
CA LYS A 31 -6.26 8.92 26.90
C LYS A 31 -6.17 8.90 25.38
N ILE A 32 -5.68 7.80 24.82
CA ILE A 32 -5.66 7.65 23.36
C ILE A 32 -7.08 7.42 22.86
N LYS A 33 -7.52 8.31 21.97
CA LYS A 33 -8.86 8.28 21.36
C LYS A 33 -8.85 7.45 20.07
N LEU A 34 -7.86 7.65 19.21
CA LEU A 34 -7.75 7.01 17.89
C LEU A 34 -6.30 6.65 17.58
N ALA A 35 -6.11 5.58 16.82
CA ALA A 35 -4.85 5.27 16.16
C ALA A 35 -5.11 4.78 14.74
N TYR A 36 -4.56 5.46 13.74
CA TYR A 36 -4.70 5.11 12.33
C TYR A 36 -3.42 4.48 11.78
N VAL A 37 -3.59 3.51 10.90
CA VAL A 37 -2.50 2.80 10.23
C VAL A 37 -2.46 3.23 8.77
N TYR A 38 -1.27 3.52 8.27
CA TYR A 38 -1.03 3.87 6.87
C TYR A 38 0.06 2.99 6.27
N ILE A 39 -0.13 2.61 5.01
CA ILE A 39 0.90 1.96 4.18
C ILE A 39 1.16 2.87 2.97
N ASP A 40 2.39 3.35 2.80
CA ASP A 40 2.79 4.32 1.78
C ASP A 40 1.84 5.53 1.71
N ASN A 41 1.58 6.13 2.88
CA ASN A 41 0.64 7.25 3.06
C ASN A 41 -0.85 6.97 2.77
N ASN A 42 -1.23 5.74 2.42
CA ASN A 42 -2.63 5.37 2.26
C ASN A 42 -3.19 4.88 3.60
N ASN A 43 -4.28 5.47 4.08
CA ASN A 43 -4.96 4.98 5.29
C ASN A 43 -5.52 3.58 5.01
N VAL A 44 -5.06 2.60 5.78
CA VAL A 44 -5.51 1.21 5.64
C VAL A 44 -6.52 0.78 6.70
N GLY A 45 -6.67 1.57 7.77
CA GLY A 45 -7.63 1.30 8.83
C GLY A 45 -7.29 1.95 10.16
N GLN A 46 -8.14 1.69 11.15
CA GLN A 46 -7.97 2.11 12.53
C GLN A 46 -7.54 0.91 13.38
N ALA A 47 -6.52 1.10 14.23
CA ALA A 47 -6.06 0.09 15.16
C ALA A 47 -7.02 -0.05 16.36
N LYS A 48 -7.09 -1.27 16.89
CA LYS A 48 -7.77 -1.56 18.14
C LYS A 48 -6.90 -1.06 19.30
N LEU A 49 -7.55 -0.40 20.26
CA LEU A 49 -6.92 0.17 21.44
C LEU A 49 -7.51 -0.48 22.69
N ASN A 50 -6.64 -0.98 23.57
CA ASN A 50 -7.05 -1.48 24.89
C ASN A 50 -6.24 -0.76 25.97
N GLU A 51 -6.91 -0.05 26.88
CA GLU A 51 -6.23 0.59 28.03
C GLU A 51 -5.63 -0.51 28.92
N LEU A 52 -4.31 -0.45 29.15
CA LEU A 52 -3.59 -1.43 29.98
C LEU A 52 -3.52 -0.94 31.42
N GLU A 53 -3.04 0.29 31.61
CA GLU A 53 -2.82 0.89 32.93
C GLU A 53 -2.81 2.42 32.85
N PHE A 54 -3.15 3.05 33.98
CA PHE A 54 -2.87 4.45 34.23
C PHE A 54 -2.02 4.54 35.50
N LYS A 55 -0.79 5.02 35.35
CA LYS A 55 0.18 5.13 36.46
C LYS A 55 1.02 6.39 36.29
N GLU A 56 1.34 7.07 37.38
CA GLU A 56 2.24 8.24 37.38
C GLU A 56 1.83 9.31 36.34
N ASN A 57 0.52 9.56 36.23
CA ASN A 57 -0.07 10.51 35.29
C ASN A 57 0.17 10.19 33.80
N THR A 58 0.42 8.91 33.49
CA THR A 58 0.62 8.40 32.14
C THR A 58 -0.34 7.23 31.89
N TYR A 59 -1.08 7.32 30.80
CA TYR A 59 -1.87 6.23 30.23
C TYR A 59 -0.99 5.37 29.35
N LYS A 60 -1.08 4.06 29.55
CA LYS A 60 -0.49 3.06 28.69
C LYS A 60 -1.59 2.30 27.97
N THR A 61 -1.56 2.34 26.64
CA THR A 61 -2.58 1.74 25.78
C THR A 61 -1.94 0.71 24.88
N LYS A 62 -2.48 -0.50 24.84
CA LYS A 62 -2.10 -1.52 23.86
C LYS A 62 -2.67 -1.14 22.49
N LEU A 63 -1.85 -1.22 21.45
CA LEU A 63 -2.23 -1.07 20.06
C LEU A 63 -2.14 -2.42 19.35
N GLU A 64 -3.23 -2.81 18.70
CA GLU A 64 -3.31 -4.03 17.89
C GLU A 64 -3.97 -3.75 16.55
N TYR A 65 -3.40 -4.26 15.46
CA TYR A 65 -4.01 -4.16 14.13
C TYR A 65 -3.62 -5.36 13.27
N ASN A 66 -4.59 -5.93 12.57
CA ASN A 66 -4.38 -7.00 11.59
C ASN A 66 -4.95 -6.56 10.24
N LYS A 67 -4.23 -6.86 9.16
CA LYS A 67 -4.68 -6.56 7.81
C LYS A 67 -4.20 -7.63 6.83
N ASP A 68 -5.12 -8.15 6.02
CA ASP A 68 -4.77 -8.89 4.82
C ASP A 68 -4.00 -7.97 3.83
N ILE A 69 -2.76 -8.36 3.57
CA ILE A 69 -1.81 -7.73 2.65
C ILE A 69 -1.44 -8.65 1.48
N SER A 70 -2.15 -9.75 1.26
CA SER A 70 -1.90 -10.72 0.17
C SER A 70 -1.79 -10.08 -1.22
N SER A 71 -2.48 -8.95 -1.44
CA SER A 71 -2.41 -8.15 -2.67
C SER A 71 -1.14 -7.30 -2.81
N LEU A 72 -0.41 -7.07 -1.71
CA LEU A 72 0.86 -6.34 -1.73
C LEU A 72 1.96 -7.25 -2.28
N LYS A 73 2.72 -6.69 -3.24
CA LYS A 73 3.84 -7.34 -3.89
C LYS A 73 5.10 -7.27 -3.04
N ASP A 74 6.11 -8.03 -3.43
CA ASP A 74 7.47 -7.92 -2.92
C ASP A 74 7.96 -6.48 -3.03
N GLY A 75 8.55 -5.97 -1.95
CA GLY A 75 9.02 -4.59 -1.91
C GLY A 75 9.20 -4.03 -0.51
N VAL A 76 9.70 -2.80 -0.46
CA VAL A 76 9.83 -2.01 0.78
C VAL A 76 8.63 -1.06 0.86
N TYR A 77 7.98 -1.02 2.02
CA TYR A 77 6.81 -0.18 2.29
C TYR A 77 7.06 0.69 3.52
N ASN A 78 6.54 1.92 3.51
CA ASN A 78 6.50 2.78 4.69
C ASN A 78 5.22 2.48 5.49
N LEU A 79 5.40 1.99 6.72
CA LEU A 79 4.33 1.81 7.68
C LEU A 79 4.31 3.01 8.63
N LYS A 80 3.17 3.68 8.72
CA LYS A 80 2.97 4.81 9.63
C LYS A 80 1.79 4.59 10.57
N ILE A 81 2.01 4.89 11.84
CA ILE A 81 0.98 4.97 12.87
C ILE A 81 0.77 6.42 13.25
N LEU A 82 -0.47 6.90 13.19
CA LEU A 82 -0.89 8.22 13.70
C LEU A 82 -1.76 8.00 14.93
N ALA A 83 -1.26 8.37 16.11
CA ALA A 83 -2.02 8.35 17.36
C ALA A 83 -2.62 9.73 17.64
N ILE A 84 -3.85 9.75 18.15
CA ILE A 84 -4.59 10.96 18.53
C ILE A 84 -5.19 10.74 19.91
N ASP A 85 -4.91 11.65 20.84
CA ASP A 85 -5.50 11.61 22.19
C ASP A 85 -6.86 12.32 22.28
N ASP A 86 -7.46 12.29 23.46
CA ASP A 86 -8.75 12.94 23.76
C ASP A 86 -8.69 14.48 23.76
N GLN A 87 -7.49 15.06 23.78
CA GLN A 87 -7.21 16.49 23.65
C GLN A 87 -6.86 16.91 22.21
N ASP A 88 -6.96 15.99 21.25
CA ASP A 88 -6.60 16.17 19.83
C ASP A 88 -5.11 16.41 19.57
N ASN A 89 -4.22 16.11 20.54
CA ASN A 89 -2.79 16.04 20.27
C ASN A 89 -2.49 14.82 19.38
N LYS A 90 -1.46 14.94 18.54
CA LYS A 90 -1.12 13.95 17.52
C LYS A 90 0.35 13.60 17.59
N GLU A 91 0.66 12.34 17.32
CA GLU A 91 2.02 11.84 17.14
C GLU A 91 2.06 10.80 16.04
N GLU A 92 3.15 10.79 15.27
CA GLU A 92 3.36 9.84 14.19
C GLU A 92 4.60 8.97 14.45
N LYS A 93 4.50 7.68 14.15
CA LYS A 93 5.64 6.77 14.11
C LYS A 93 5.72 6.12 12.75
N GLU A 94 6.86 6.28 12.09
CA GLU A 94 7.15 5.68 10.80
C GLU A 94 8.24 4.62 10.92
N ILE A 95 8.03 3.47 10.25
CA ILE A 95 9.05 2.45 10.04
C ILE A 95 8.97 1.90 8.62
N SER A 96 10.10 1.46 8.07
CA SER A 96 10.15 0.69 6.83
C SER A 96 9.89 -0.79 7.12
N ILE A 97 9.11 -1.47 6.29
CA ILE A 97 8.91 -2.94 6.32
C ILE A 97 9.19 -3.54 4.95
N LYS A 98 9.61 -4.80 4.90
CA LYS A 98 9.90 -5.52 3.65
C LYS A 98 8.88 -6.64 3.49
N ILE A 99 8.12 -6.64 2.41
CA ILE A 99 7.23 -7.76 2.06
C ILE A 99 7.98 -8.65 1.08
N LYS A 100 7.93 -9.97 1.30
CA LYS A 100 8.40 -11.00 0.37
C LYS A 100 7.30 -12.02 0.18
N ARG A 101 6.93 -12.33 -1.06
CA ARG A 101 5.99 -13.40 -1.37
C ARG A 101 6.82 -14.60 -1.80
N ASN A 102 6.80 -15.64 -0.97
CA ASN A 102 7.35 -16.92 -1.40
C ASN A 102 6.55 -17.34 -2.64
N GLN A 103 7.20 -17.38 -3.79
CA GLN A 103 6.65 -18.12 -4.93
C GLN A 103 6.47 -19.54 -4.42
N GLU A 104 5.24 -20.05 -4.40
CA GLU A 104 5.05 -21.48 -4.21
C GLU A 104 5.94 -22.15 -5.26
N GLU A 105 6.96 -22.89 -4.82
CA GLU A 105 7.56 -23.89 -5.67
C GLU A 105 6.39 -24.77 -6.11
N VAL A 106 6.04 -24.67 -7.38
CA VAL A 106 5.22 -25.67 -8.02
C VAL A 106 5.99 -26.97 -7.80
N SER A 107 5.56 -27.78 -6.83
CA SER A 107 6.05 -29.13 -6.71
C SER A 107 5.61 -29.79 -8.00
N ASP A 108 6.53 -29.87 -8.95
CA ASP A 108 6.34 -30.58 -10.19
C ASP A 108 6.07 -32.02 -9.77
N ASN A 109 4.79 -32.38 -9.66
CA ASN A 109 4.33 -33.75 -9.44
C ASN A 109 4.60 -34.51 -10.75
N ARG A 110 5.89 -34.63 -11.10
CA ARG A 110 6.34 -35.57 -12.11
C ARG A 110 6.15 -36.93 -11.51
N VAL A 111 5.03 -37.54 -11.85
CA VAL A 111 4.80 -38.97 -11.70
C VAL A 111 6.01 -39.66 -12.34
N ASN A 112 6.87 -40.26 -11.52
CA ASN A 112 7.90 -41.19 -11.99
C ASN A 112 7.19 -42.44 -12.50
N ILE A 113 6.85 -42.45 -13.79
CA ILE A 113 6.45 -43.67 -14.48
C ILE A 113 7.74 -44.38 -14.86
N TYR A 114 8.08 -45.45 -14.12
CA TYR A 114 9.09 -46.40 -14.55
C TYR A 114 8.64 -47.00 -15.88
N GLU A 115 9.55 -47.02 -16.86
CA GLU A 115 9.34 -47.56 -18.19
C GLU A 115 8.98 -49.05 -18.12
N GLU A 116 7.70 -49.38 -18.31
CA GLU A 116 7.31 -50.71 -18.75
C GLU A 116 6.37 -50.57 -19.95
N GLN A 117 6.75 -51.29 -21.02
CA GLN A 117 6.31 -51.10 -22.40
C GLN A 117 4.77 -51.13 -22.57
N LEU A 118 4.20 -50.11 -23.23
CA LEU A 118 2.86 -50.16 -23.83
C LEU A 118 2.85 -49.54 -25.24
N VAL A 119 1.93 -50.05 -26.06
CA VAL A 119 2.00 -50.28 -27.52
C VAL A 119 1.60 -49.05 -28.36
N GLU A 120 2.13 -48.97 -29.60
CA GLU A 120 2.10 -47.86 -30.58
C GLU A 120 0.74 -47.15 -30.86
N ASN A 121 -0.41 -47.69 -30.42
CA ASN A 121 -1.73 -47.15 -30.76
C ASN A 121 -2.28 -46.07 -29.80
N ASP A 122 -1.67 -45.86 -28.62
CA ASP A 122 -2.11 -44.82 -27.66
C ASP A 122 -1.38 -43.48 -27.84
N LYS A 123 -0.27 -43.45 -28.60
CA LYS A 123 0.50 -42.22 -28.91
C LYS A 123 -0.33 -41.17 -29.65
N ASN A 124 -1.32 -41.62 -30.42
CA ASN A 124 -2.15 -40.76 -31.28
C ASN A 124 -3.31 -40.07 -30.53
N ILE A 125 -3.63 -40.49 -29.31
CA ILE A 125 -4.64 -39.87 -28.44
C ILE A 125 -3.95 -38.82 -27.55
N VAL A 126 -2.75 -39.12 -27.06
CA VAL A 126 -1.95 -38.21 -26.25
C VAL A 126 -1.47 -37.00 -27.08
N GLN A 127 -1.04 -37.18 -28.34
CA GLN A 127 -0.66 -36.04 -29.20
C GLN A 127 -1.82 -35.08 -29.50
N ARG A 128 -3.01 -35.60 -29.79
CA ARG A 128 -4.18 -34.76 -30.10
C ARG A 128 -4.72 -34.00 -28.89
N ASN A 129 -4.62 -34.57 -27.68
CA ASN A 129 -5.02 -33.89 -26.46
C ASN A 129 -3.97 -32.85 -26.01
N LEU A 130 -2.67 -33.13 -26.21
CA LEU A 130 -1.60 -32.16 -25.94
C LEU A 130 -1.62 -30.96 -26.90
N GLU A 131 -1.98 -31.15 -28.18
CA GLU A 131 -2.16 -30.02 -29.11
C GLU A 131 -3.40 -29.16 -28.77
N TYR A 132 -4.51 -29.77 -28.34
CA TYR A 132 -5.71 -29.03 -27.95
C TYR A 132 -5.50 -28.19 -26.68
N ASP A 133 -4.77 -28.72 -25.69
CA ASP A 133 -4.47 -27.99 -24.46
C ASP A 133 -3.40 -26.90 -24.70
N ASN A 134 -2.37 -27.16 -25.49
CA ASN A 134 -1.34 -26.15 -25.80
C ASN A 134 -1.86 -24.99 -26.67
N VAL A 135 -2.83 -25.21 -27.57
CA VAL A 135 -3.45 -24.13 -28.36
C VAL A 135 -4.37 -23.25 -27.50
N LYS A 136 -5.03 -23.84 -26.48
CA LYS A 136 -5.89 -23.09 -25.55
C LYS A 136 -5.10 -22.40 -24.42
N ILE A 137 -3.95 -22.94 -24.05
CA ILE A 137 -3.07 -22.38 -23.02
C ILE A 137 -2.18 -21.28 -23.63
N SER A 138 -1.62 -21.45 -24.83
CA SER A 138 -0.77 -20.40 -25.46
C SER A 138 -1.52 -19.13 -25.87
N SER A 139 -2.83 -19.21 -26.09
CA SER A 139 -3.69 -18.04 -26.37
C SER A 139 -4.20 -17.34 -25.11
N THR A 140 -4.18 -18.01 -23.94
CA THR A 140 -4.62 -17.43 -22.65
C THR A 140 -3.46 -17.06 -21.72
N GLU A 141 -2.28 -17.71 -21.82
CA GLU A 141 -1.06 -17.33 -21.09
C GLU A 141 -0.40 -16.06 -21.63
N LYS A 142 -0.69 -15.68 -22.88
CA LYS A 142 -0.33 -14.36 -23.42
C LYS A 142 -1.27 -13.23 -22.94
N ALA A 143 -2.08 -13.48 -21.92
CA ALA A 143 -3.07 -12.52 -21.44
C ALA A 143 -3.26 -12.52 -19.92
N LEU A 144 -2.22 -12.71 -19.09
CA LEU A 144 -2.32 -12.37 -17.66
C LEU A 144 -0.98 -12.01 -17.01
N THR A 145 -0.11 -11.30 -17.73
CA THR A 145 0.80 -10.37 -17.05
C THR A 145 -0.04 -9.20 -16.55
N THR A 146 -0.61 -9.30 -15.34
CA THR A 146 -1.09 -8.12 -14.62
C THR A 146 0.13 -7.31 -14.23
N VAL A 147 0.67 -6.57 -15.20
CA VAL A 147 1.57 -5.46 -14.93
C VAL A 147 0.71 -4.48 -14.15
N TYR A 148 0.90 -4.44 -12.83
CA TYR A 148 0.33 -3.39 -12.00
C TYR A 148 1.01 -2.10 -12.46
N ASN A 149 0.43 -1.48 -13.49
CA ASN A 149 0.82 -0.18 -14.01
C ASN A 149 0.28 0.89 -13.06
N LYS A 150 0.62 0.78 -11.77
CA LYS A 150 0.25 1.77 -10.76
C LYS A 150 0.88 3.09 -11.18
N ALA A 151 0.05 4.10 -11.40
CA ALA A 151 0.56 5.43 -11.70
C ALA A 151 1.37 5.93 -10.51
N THR A 152 2.60 6.34 -10.75
CA THR A 152 3.43 7.03 -9.75
C THR A 152 3.44 8.52 -10.05
N ILE A 153 3.41 9.36 -9.02
CA ILE A 153 3.65 10.80 -9.18
C ILE A 153 5.17 10.98 -9.23
N SER A 154 5.66 11.58 -10.31
CA SER A 154 7.09 11.91 -10.47
C SER A 154 7.41 13.31 -9.94
N ASN A 155 6.48 14.26 -10.06
CA ASN A 155 6.67 15.63 -9.58
C ASN A 155 5.32 16.35 -9.38
N LEU A 156 5.29 17.30 -8.45
CA LEU A 156 4.18 18.22 -8.22
C LEU A 156 4.72 19.65 -8.09
N GLU A 157 4.22 20.54 -8.94
CA GLU A 157 4.62 21.94 -8.99
C GLU A 157 3.42 22.86 -8.79
N VAL A 158 3.65 23.96 -8.08
CA VAL A 158 2.71 25.08 -7.97
C VAL A 158 3.41 26.31 -8.51
N SER A 159 2.77 27.07 -9.40
CA SER A 159 3.36 28.25 -10.01
C SER A 159 2.42 29.45 -9.99
N LEU A 160 3.01 30.65 -9.90
CA LEU A 160 2.32 31.93 -10.05
C LEU A 160 2.86 32.60 -11.31
N ASN A 161 1.98 32.89 -12.27
CA ASN A 161 2.36 33.51 -13.55
C ASN A 161 3.54 32.78 -14.25
N GLY A 162 3.53 31.44 -14.21
CA GLY A 162 4.59 30.60 -14.80
C GLY A 162 5.87 30.46 -13.98
N THR A 163 5.98 31.11 -12.82
CA THR A 163 7.14 30.98 -11.92
C THR A 163 6.81 30.01 -10.78
N VAL A 164 7.63 28.97 -10.59
CA VAL A 164 7.43 27.95 -9.54
C VAL A 164 7.59 28.57 -8.15
N VAL A 165 6.65 28.28 -7.26
CA VAL A 165 6.65 28.70 -5.86
C VAL A 165 7.39 27.65 -5.04
N THR A 166 8.56 28.01 -4.51
CA THR A 166 9.42 27.08 -3.75
C THR A 166 9.43 27.33 -2.24
N ASN A 167 8.89 28.46 -1.79
CA ASN A 167 8.92 28.88 -0.38
C ASN A 167 7.73 28.37 0.45
N GLY A 168 6.83 27.58 -0.15
CA GLY A 168 5.63 27.03 0.50
C GLY A 168 4.58 28.06 0.90
N LYS A 169 4.67 29.32 0.43
CA LYS A 169 3.73 30.38 0.77
C LYS A 169 2.89 30.78 -0.43
N LEU A 170 1.58 30.76 -0.27
CA LEU A 170 0.60 31.23 -1.24
C LEU A 170 -0.02 32.54 -0.75
N GLU A 171 -0.17 33.50 -1.65
CA GLU A 171 -0.77 34.81 -1.40
C GLU A 171 -2.28 34.75 -1.62
N GLN A 172 -3.02 35.41 -0.73
CA GLN A 172 -4.47 35.51 -0.85
C GLN A 172 -4.88 36.29 -2.10
N GLY A 173 -5.91 35.80 -2.78
CA GLY A 173 -6.47 36.47 -3.97
C GLY A 173 -5.65 36.31 -5.25
N LYS A 174 -4.59 35.50 -5.25
CA LYS A 174 -3.84 35.13 -6.45
C LYS A 174 -4.34 33.82 -7.05
N THR A 175 -4.19 33.70 -8.37
CA THR A 175 -4.47 32.47 -9.11
C THR A 175 -3.15 31.73 -9.34
N TYR A 176 -3.09 30.49 -8.86
CA TYR A 176 -1.95 29.60 -9.03
C TYR A 176 -2.28 28.49 -10.01
N THR A 177 -1.27 28.03 -10.74
CA THR A 177 -1.36 26.83 -11.57
C THR A 177 -0.72 25.67 -10.85
N ILE A 178 -1.45 24.56 -10.75
CA ILE A 178 -0.94 23.30 -10.18
C ILE A 178 -0.65 22.37 -11.34
N LYS A 179 0.56 21.81 -11.37
CA LYS A 179 0.97 20.84 -12.39
C LYS A 179 1.49 19.56 -11.73
N GLY A 180 0.81 18.45 -11.98
CA GLY A 180 1.28 17.12 -11.62
C GLY A 180 1.98 16.47 -12.81
N ASN A 181 3.01 15.67 -12.55
CA ASN A 181 3.54 14.75 -13.55
C ASN A 181 3.47 13.35 -12.96
N GLY A 182 2.92 12.41 -13.71
CA GLY A 182 2.85 11.02 -13.33
C GLY A 182 3.34 10.10 -14.44
N ASN A 183 3.63 8.86 -14.07
CA ASN A 183 4.06 7.82 -14.99
C ASN A 183 3.22 6.55 -14.82
N SER A 184 2.69 6.00 -15.91
CA SER A 184 2.03 4.70 -15.96
C SER A 184 2.10 4.16 -17.38
N ALA A 185 2.29 2.85 -17.54
CA ALA A 185 2.31 2.23 -18.87
C ALA A 185 0.93 2.27 -19.58
N ASN A 186 -0.15 2.54 -18.83
CA ASN A 186 -1.52 2.64 -19.38
C ASN A 186 -2.03 4.09 -19.49
N GLY A 187 -1.14 5.09 -19.30
CA GLY A 187 -1.52 6.50 -19.22
C GLY A 187 -1.94 6.92 -17.81
N VAL A 188 -1.95 8.24 -17.58
CA VAL A 188 -2.19 8.83 -16.25
C VAL A 188 -3.44 9.70 -16.28
N LEU A 189 -4.30 9.51 -15.28
CA LEU A 189 -5.40 10.41 -14.96
C LEU A 189 -5.05 11.17 -13.69
N TYR A 190 -5.34 12.47 -13.69
CA TYR A 190 -5.06 13.40 -12.62
C TYR A 190 -6.37 13.84 -11.97
N GLN A 191 -6.43 13.74 -10.64
CA GLN A 191 -7.48 14.31 -9.80
C GLN A 191 -6.81 15.29 -8.83
N PHE A 192 -7.42 16.46 -8.64
CA PHE A 192 -6.84 17.52 -7.82
C PHE A 192 -7.67 17.74 -6.57
N TRP A 193 -6.99 17.79 -5.44
CA TRP A 193 -7.57 18.01 -4.12
C TRP A 193 -6.86 19.17 -3.43
N ILE A 194 -7.62 19.98 -2.70
CA ILE A 194 -7.09 20.99 -1.80
C ILE A 194 -7.51 20.65 -0.38
N LYS A 195 -6.59 20.80 0.57
CA LYS A 195 -6.89 20.64 1.99
C LYS A 195 -7.10 22.01 2.60
N ASP A 196 -8.27 22.23 3.19
CA ASP A 196 -8.50 23.41 4.01
C ASP A 196 -7.66 23.28 5.31
N PRO A 197 -6.74 24.21 5.59
CA PRO A 197 -5.88 24.12 6.77
C PRO A 197 -6.64 24.34 8.09
N TYR A 198 -7.80 24.99 8.08
CA TYR A 198 -8.59 25.25 9.28
C TYR A 198 -9.50 24.06 9.63
N THR A 199 -10.21 23.53 8.63
CA THR A 199 -11.14 22.40 8.84
C THR A 199 -10.47 21.04 8.70
N GLN A 200 -9.27 20.98 8.13
CA GLN A 200 -8.51 19.75 7.83
C GLN A 200 -9.24 18.81 6.86
N VAL A 201 -10.24 19.30 6.14
CA VAL A 201 -11.02 18.54 5.17
C VAL A 201 -10.40 18.66 3.78
N TRP A 202 -10.29 17.53 3.08
CA TRP A 202 -9.93 17.49 1.67
C TRP A 202 -11.15 17.78 0.81
N GLN A 203 -11.01 18.72 -0.11
CA GLN A 203 -12.01 19.06 -1.10
C GLN A 203 -11.46 18.76 -2.49
N MET A 204 -12.22 17.98 -3.26
CA MET A 204 -11.89 17.74 -4.67
C MET A 204 -12.21 19.01 -5.46
N ILE A 205 -11.21 19.53 -6.16
CA ILE A 205 -11.34 20.73 -7.01
C ILE A 205 -11.34 20.40 -8.49
N ARG A 206 -10.93 19.17 -8.85
CA ARG A 206 -11.06 18.63 -10.21
C ARG A 206 -11.09 17.11 -10.16
N ASP A 207 -12.07 16.53 -10.83
CA ASP A 207 -12.17 15.07 -10.99
C ASP A 207 -11.13 14.53 -12.01
N TYR A 208 -11.03 13.21 -12.12
CA TYR A 208 -10.08 12.54 -13.01
C TYR A 208 -10.13 13.05 -14.46
N GLY A 209 -8.97 13.40 -14.99
CA GLY A 209 -8.81 13.72 -16.41
C GLY A 209 -7.35 13.56 -16.88
N THR A 210 -7.14 13.59 -18.19
CA THR A 210 -5.79 13.48 -18.78
C THR A 210 -4.96 14.77 -18.67
N GLY A 211 -5.61 15.89 -18.36
CA GLY A 211 -4.95 17.18 -18.18
C GLY A 211 -4.17 17.22 -16.87
N ASN A 212 -2.86 17.39 -16.98
CA ASN A 212 -1.94 17.36 -15.84
C ASN A 212 -1.72 18.73 -15.18
N SER A 213 -2.39 19.76 -15.67
CA SER A 213 -2.37 21.11 -15.11
C SER A 213 -3.78 21.67 -14.93
N MET A 214 -3.97 22.49 -13.89
CA MET A 214 -5.16 23.34 -13.68
C MET A 214 -4.75 24.73 -13.21
#